data_AF-A0A7J8LMQ8-F1
#
_entry.id   AF-A0A7J8LMQ8-F1
#
_cell.length_a   1.000
_cell.length_b   1.000
_cell.length_c   1.000
_cell.angle_alpha   90.00
_cell.angle_beta   90.00
_cell.angle_gamma   90.00
#
_symmetry.space_group_name_H-M   'P 1'
#
loop_
_entity.id
_entity.type
_entity.pdbx_description
1 polymer ?
#
loop_
_entity_poly.entity_id
_entity_poly.type
_entity_poly.pdbx_seq_one_letter_code
_entity_poly.pdbx_strand_id
1 'polypeptide(L)' 'NVIYISESKSSGSKNALIKRIQQVLASEESWSLTYVPRETNRVADALTKMALSTVDSLRIFEVPPIRIKEIL' A
#
# COMPACT_ATOMS: atom_id res chain seq x y z
N ASN A 1 -15.22 -14.48 -7.14
CA ASN A 1 -13.89 -15.11 -7.28
C ASN A 1 -13.17 -15.02 -5.96
N VAL A 2 -12.99 -16.15 -5.25
CA VAL A 2 -12.25 -16.18 -3.97
C VAL A 2 -10.79 -16.44 -4.29
N ILE A 3 -9.90 -15.49 -3.96
CA ILE A 3 -8.46 -15.62 -4.22
C ILE A 3 -7.77 -16.15 -2.97
N TYR A 4 -7.13 -17.31 -3.09
CA TYR A 4 -6.42 -17.99 -2.01
C TYR A 4 -4.95 -17.61 -2.04
N ILE A 5 -4.50 -16.79 -1.08
CA ILE A 5 -3.08 -16.51 -0.86
C ILE A 5 -2.60 -17.56 0.13
N SER A 6 -1.68 -18.44 -0.29
CA SER A 6 -1.21 -19.55 0.54
C SER A 6 -0.58 -19.06 1.83
N GLU A 7 -1.08 -19.52 2.99
CA GLU A 7 -0.43 -19.32 4.29
C GLU A 7 0.91 -20.05 4.27
N SER A 8 2.00 -19.30 4.06
CA SER A 8 3.33 -19.78 4.43
C SER A 8 3.43 -19.76 5.95
N LYS A 9 4.06 -20.78 6.56
CA LYS A 9 4.25 -20.94 8.01
C LYS A 9 5.07 -19.77 8.60
N SER A 10 4.48 -18.61 8.73
CA SER A 10 5.13 -17.41 9.23
C SER A 10 4.29 -16.82 10.36
N SER A 11 4.97 -16.58 11.49
CA SER A 11 4.50 -15.96 12.73
C SER A 11 3.30 -14.99 12.59
N GLY A 12 2.35 -15.11 13.52
CA GLY A 12 0.95 -14.68 13.40
C GLY A 12 0.65 -13.21 13.04
N SER A 13 1.63 -12.30 13.05
CA SER A 13 1.45 -10.91 12.60
C SER A 13 1.30 -10.79 11.07
N LYS A 14 2.06 -11.57 10.29
CA LYS A 14 1.96 -11.56 8.82
C LYS A 14 0.64 -12.14 8.32
N ASN A 15 0.09 -13.13 9.04
CA ASN A 15 -1.21 -13.72 8.73
C ASN A 15 -2.36 -12.73 8.93
N ALA A 16 -2.28 -11.84 9.92
CA ALA A 16 -3.31 -10.82 10.14
C ALA A 16 -3.36 -9.78 9.01
N LEU A 17 -2.18 -9.33 8.55
CA LEU A 17 -2.09 -8.39 7.43
C LEU A 17 -2.61 -9.00 6.12
N ILE A 18 -2.23 -10.24 5.82
CA ILE A 18 -2.71 -10.96 4.63
C ILE A 18 -4.23 -11.09 4.65
N LYS A 19 -4.81 -11.49 5.79
CA LYS A 19 -6.27 -11.58 5.94
C LYS A 19 -6.96 -10.24 5.70
N ARG A 20 -6.39 -9.13 6.19
CA ARG A 20 -6.93 -7.79 5.96
C ARG A 20 -6.85 -7.38 4.49
N ILE A 21 -5.75 -7.68 3.82
CA ILE A 21 -5.61 -7.45 2.37
C ILE A 21 -6.67 -8.26 1.62
N GLN A 22 -6.85 -9.54 1.95
CA GLN A 22 -7.87 -10.39 1.31
C GLN A 22 -9.29 -9.84 1.53
N GLN A 23 -9.61 -9.32 2.71
CA GLN A 23 -10.90 -8.71 2.99
C GLN A 23 -11.15 -7.47 2.13
N VAL A 24 -10.17 -6.59 2.00
CA VAL A 24 -10.28 -5.39 1.13
C VAL A 24 -10.45 -5.80 -0.32
N LEU A 25 -9.63 -6.74 -0.81
CA LEU A 25 -9.73 -7.21 -2.20
C LEU A 25 -11.05 -7.93 -2.49
N ALA A 26 -11.69 -8.54 -1.48
CA ALA A 26 -13.00 -9.18 -1.62
C ALA A 26 -14.17 -8.18 -1.58
N SER A 27 -13.98 -6.99 -1.00
CA SER A 27 -15.01 -5.93 -0.99
C SER A 27 -15.01 -5.06 -2.25
N GLU A 28 -13.93 -5.08 -3.03
CA GLU A 28 -13.85 -4.34 -4.29
C GLU A 28 -14.50 -5.12 -5.45
N GLU A 29 -15.33 -4.45 -6.26
CA GLU A 29 -16.01 -5.05 -7.41
C GLU A 29 -15.03 -5.54 -8.48
N SER A 30 -13.94 -4.78 -8.70
CA SER A 30 -12.86 -5.16 -9.61
C SER A 30 -11.52 -4.59 -9.13
N TRP A 31 -10.45 -5.38 -9.27
CA TRP A 31 -9.09 -4.94 -8.96
C TRP A 31 -8.07 -5.66 -9.83
N SER A 32 -6.90 -5.04 -9.98
CA SER A 32 -5.74 -5.62 -10.65
C SER A 32 -4.49 -5.36 -9.81
N LEU A 33 -3.65 -6.38 -9.65
CA LEU A 33 -2.35 -6.24 -9.01
C LEU A 33 -1.25 -6.36 -10.07
N THR A 34 -0.50 -5.27 -10.26
CA THR A 34 0.58 -5.19 -11.25
C THR A 34 1.89 -4.86 -10.57
N TYR A 35 2.95 -5.57 -10.93
CA TYR A 35 4.29 -5.23 -10.49
C TYR A 35 4.82 -4.02 -11.26
N VAL A 36 5.29 -3.01 -10.53
CA VAL A 36 5.93 -1.82 -11.10
C VAL A 36 7.34 -1.70 -10.51
N PRO A 37 8.41 -1.68 -11.34
CA PRO A 37 9.78 -1.52 -10.86
C PRO A 37 9.96 -0.24 -10.05
N ARG A 38 10.82 -0.29 -9.04
CA ARG A 38 11.02 0.83 -8.10
C ARG A 38 11.47 2.11 -8.82
N GLU A 39 12.32 1.96 -9.83
CA GLU A 39 12.90 3.03 -10.63
C GLU A 39 11.83 3.84 -11.37
N THR A 40 10.68 3.21 -11.62
CA THR A 40 9.51 3.78 -12.30
C THR A 40 8.40 4.21 -11.32
N ASN A 41 8.42 3.73 -10.07
CA ASN A 41 7.42 4.05 -9.05
C ASN A 41 7.91 5.13 -8.05
N ARG A 42 8.61 6.14 -8.55
CA ARG A 42 9.34 7.12 -7.72
C ARG A 42 8.42 7.95 -6.83
N VAL A 43 7.23 8.29 -7.31
CA VAL A 43 6.26 9.11 -6.57
C VAL A 43 5.74 8.37 -5.33
N ALA A 44 5.33 7.10 -5.49
CA ALA A 44 4.88 6.30 -4.36
C ALA A 44 6.00 6.02 -3.35
N ASP A 45 7.24 5.79 -3.82
CA ASP A 45 8.41 5.61 -2.95
C ASP A 45 8.72 6.89 -2.16
N ALA A 46 8.68 8.07 -2.79
CA ALA A 46 8.88 9.36 -2.13
C ALA A 46 7.78 9.64 -1.09
N LEU A 47 6.51 9.40 -1.44
CA LEU A 47 5.37 9.53 -0.55
C LEU A 47 5.49 8.64 0.69
N THR A 48 5.84 7.37 0.48
CA THR A 48 6.01 6.39 1.56
C THR A 48 7.17 6.79 2.49
N LYS A 49 8.28 7.30 1.94
CA LYS A 49 9.40 7.79 2.76
C LYS A 49 9.00 9.01 3.59
N MET A 50 8.29 9.97 2.99
CA MET A 50 7.83 11.16 3.68
C MET A 50 6.92 10.79 4.85
N ALA A 51 5.94 9.93 4.58
CA ALA A 51 5.03 9.31 5.53
C ALA A 51 5.70 8.64 6.73
N LEU A 52 6.76 7.86 6.48
CA LEU A 52 7.49 7.14 7.52
C LEU A 52 8.46 8.05 8.28
N SER A 53 8.90 9.16 7.66
CA SER A 53 9.79 10.14 8.28
C SER A 53 9.06 11.15 9.16
N THR A 54 7.76 11.34 8.95
CA THR A 54 6.91 12.17 9.83
C THR A 54 6.62 11.40 11.12
N VAL A 55 7.06 11.96 12.26
CA VAL A 55 6.84 11.41 13.60
C VAL A 55 5.34 11.35 13.96
N ASP A 56 4.53 12.19 13.30
CA ASP A 56 3.08 12.19 13.43
C ASP A 56 2.42 11.22 12.44
N SER A 57 1.48 10.41 12.96
CA SER A 57 0.61 9.53 12.18
C SER A 57 0.09 10.24 10.92
N LEU A 58 0.33 9.63 9.76
CA LEU A 58 -0.15 10.08 8.46
C LEU A 58 -1.64 10.43 8.53
N ARG A 59 -1.95 11.73 8.50
CA ARG A 59 -3.31 12.19 8.26
C ARG A 59 -3.67 11.84 6.81
N ILE A 60 -4.86 11.28 6.62
CA ILE A 60 -5.41 11.08 5.27
C ILE A 60 -5.42 12.46 4.60
N PHE A 61 -4.59 12.63 3.58
CA PHE A 61 -4.53 13.90 2.85
C PHE A 61 -5.65 13.91 1.83
N GLU A 62 -6.64 14.79 2.00
CA GLU A 62 -7.67 15.06 0.99
C GLU A 62 -7.08 15.73 -0.27
N VAL A 63 -5.90 16.34 -0.16
CA VAL A 63 -5.20 17.01 -1.26
C VAL A 63 -3.70 16.66 -1.24
N PRO A 64 -3.07 16.35 -2.39
CA PRO A 64 -1.65 16.02 -2.46
C PRO A 64 -0.75 17.13 -1.87
N PRO A 65 0.16 16.82 -0.93
CA PRO A 65 1.14 17.75 -0.41
C PRO A 65 1.88 18.51 -1.52
N ILE A 66 2.09 19.82 -1.31
CA ILE A 66 2.73 20.71 -2.29
C ILE A 66 4.09 20.17 -2.79
N ARG A 67 4.86 19.50 -1.92
CA ARG A 67 6.15 18.86 -2.27
C ARG A 67 6.05 17.76 -3.33
N ILE A 68 4.87 17.17 -3.54
CA ILE A 68 4.65 16.15 -4.59
C ILE A 68 4.45 16.81 -5.95
N LYS A 69 3.89 18.04 -5.99
CA LYS A 69 3.71 18.78 -7.24
C LYS A 69 5.03 19.16 -7.90
N GLU A 70 6.14 19.18 -7.15
CA GLU A 70 7.48 19.44 -7.67
C GLU A 70 8.17 18.18 -8.25
N ILE A 71 7.63 16.99 -7.96
CA ILE A 71 8.16 15.69 -8.43
C ILE A 71 7.40 15.18 -9.67
N LEU A 72 6.20 15.72 -9.93
CA LEU A 72 5.37 15.46 -11.12
C LEU A 72 5.71 16.43 -12.25
#